data_AF-A0A0G0FMX8-F1
#
_entry.id   AF-A0A0G0FMX8-F1
#
_cell.length_a   1.000
_cell.length_b   1.000
_cell.length_c   1.000
_cell.angle_alpha   90.00
_cell.angle_beta   90.00
_cell.angle_gamma   90.00
#
_symmetry.space_group_name_H-M   'P 1'
#
loop_
_entity.id
_entity.type
_entity.pdbx_description
1 polymer ?
#
loop_
_entity_poly.entity_id
_entity_poly.type
_entity_poly.pdbx_seq_one_letter_code
_entity_poly.pdbx_strand_id
1 'polypeptide(L)'
;MKTIFCEFLDSRDKNGAITIKPLGLAKNNVYKPMLPGWKDIVSEIVIDKKFALGLDGIEDYSHVTIVYWMDKEKECHLKHHPQGRADIPFVGIFGQSKSSQVGK
;
A
#
# COMPACT_ATOMS: atom_id res chain seq x y z
N MET A 1 6.43 26.56 22.24
CA MET A 1 6.45 25.53 21.17
C MET A 1 5.32 25.85 20.21
N LYS A 2 5.56 25.95 18.89
CA LYS A 2 4.53 26.29 17.89
C LYS A 2 4.13 25.02 17.16
N THR A 3 2.86 24.64 17.25
CA THR A 3 2.31 23.48 16.51
C THR A 3 2.32 23.79 15.01
N ILE A 4 2.87 22.87 14.22
CA ILE A 4 2.83 22.92 12.76
C ILE A 4 1.68 22.02 12.33
N PHE A 5 0.70 22.58 11.62
CA PHE A 5 -0.43 21.84 11.10
C PHE A 5 -0.17 21.46 9.64
N CYS A 6 -0.50 20.21 9.27
CA CYS A 6 -0.65 19.83 7.87
C CYS A 6 -2.10 20.03 7.42
N GLU A 7 -2.30 20.29 6.13
CA GLU A 7 -3.63 20.21 5.53
C GLU A 7 -4.05 18.73 5.42
N PHE A 8 -5.32 18.43 5.71
CA PHE A 8 -5.90 17.13 5.40
C PHE A 8 -5.93 16.97 3.88
N LEU A 9 -5.28 15.91 3.40
CA LEU A 9 -5.14 15.61 1.97
C LEU A 9 -6.21 14.64 1.48
N ASP A 10 -7.14 14.31 2.35
CA ASP A 10 -8.29 13.49 2.11
C ASP A 10 -9.58 14.30 2.20
N SER A 11 -10.61 13.81 1.54
CA SER A 11 -11.94 14.37 1.66
C SER A 11 -12.97 13.25 1.60
N ARG A 12 -14.12 13.49 2.23
CA ARG A 12 -15.28 12.61 2.13
C ARG A 12 -16.46 13.41 1.59
N ASP A 13 -17.05 12.96 0.49
CA ASP A 13 -18.23 13.60 -0.06
C ASP A 13 -19.52 13.21 0.69
N LYS A 14 -20.63 13.86 0.34
CA LYS A 14 -21.96 13.60 0.94
C LYS A 14 -22.47 12.17 0.70
N ASN A 15 -21.95 11.47 -0.30
CA ASN A 15 -22.31 10.08 -0.62
C ASN A 15 -21.40 9.09 0.12
N GLY A 16 -20.42 9.59 0.86
CA GLY A 16 -19.46 8.81 1.63
C GLY A 16 -18.24 8.36 0.84
N ALA A 17 -18.05 8.82 -0.40
CA ALA A 17 -16.84 8.52 -1.18
C ALA A 17 -15.64 9.23 -0.56
N ILE A 18 -14.55 8.50 -0.38
CA ILE A 18 -13.30 9.03 0.18
C ILE A 18 -12.33 9.27 -0.97
N THR A 19 -11.81 10.49 -1.07
CA THR A 19 -10.69 10.84 -1.94
C THR A 19 -9.45 10.92 -1.09
N ILE A 20 -8.36 10.27 -1.53
CA ILE A 20 -7.05 10.35 -0.87
C ILE A 20 -6.03 10.89 -1.86
N LYS A 21 -5.15 11.78 -1.40
CA LYS A 21 -3.99 12.25 -2.16
C LYS A 21 -2.71 11.66 -1.56
N PRO A 22 -1.86 11.01 -2.38
CA PRO A 22 -0.66 10.36 -1.89
C PRO A 22 0.34 11.38 -1.32
N LEU A 23 1.05 10.97 -0.27
CA LEU A 23 2.18 11.73 0.30
C LEU A 23 3.46 11.57 -0.52
N GLY A 24 3.54 10.50 -1.31
CA GLY A 24 4.75 10.09 -2.00
C GLY A 24 4.53 8.85 -2.85
N LEU A 25 5.65 8.26 -3.28
CA LEU A 25 5.69 7.08 -4.15
C LEU A 25 6.64 6.03 -3.57
N ALA A 26 6.26 4.76 -3.67
CA ALA A 26 7.17 3.65 -3.42
C ALA A 26 7.89 3.27 -4.73
N LYS A 27 9.20 3.08 -4.66
CA LYS A 27 10.04 2.68 -5.80
C LYS A 27 10.88 1.46 -5.43
N ASN A 28 10.97 0.49 -6.34
CA ASN A 28 11.88 -0.64 -6.24
C ASN A 28 12.16 -1.21 -7.64
N ASN A 29 12.95 -2.29 -7.69
CA ASN A 29 13.32 -2.97 -8.93
C ASN A 29 12.35 -4.10 -9.32
N VAL A 30 11.14 -4.14 -8.74
CA VAL A 30 10.12 -5.17 -9.00
C VAL A 30 9.09 -4.61 -9.97
N TYR A 31 9.24 -4.91 -11.26
CA TYR A 31 8.36 -4.42 -12.32
C TYR A 31 7.22 -5.39 -12.68
N LYS A 32 7.36 -6.65 -12.29
CA LYS A 32 6.32 -7.68 -12.45
C LYS A 32 5.94 -8.18 -11.07
N PRO A 33 4.66 -8.44 -10.82
CA PRO A 33 4.27 -8.77 -9.48
C PRO A 33 4.74 -10.22 -9.18
N MET A 34 5.15 -10.47 -7.94
CA MET A 34 5.96 -11.62 -7.55
C MET A 34 5.48 -12.15 -6.20
N LEU A 35 5.54 -13.46 -5.99
CA LEU A 35 5.09 -14.14 -4.77
C LEU A 35 6.25 -14.31 -3.76
N PRO A 36 7.20 -15.26 -3.92
CA PRO A 36 8.36 -15.34 -3.03
C PRO A 36 9.43 -14.30 -3.40
N GLY A 37 10.24 -13.89 -2.43
CA GLY A 37 11.45 -13.08 -2.69
C GLY A 37 11.38 -11.63 -2.25
N TRP A 38 10.27 -11.17 -1.66
CA TRP A 38 10.18 -9.80 -1.11
C TRP A 38 11.14 -9.50 0.04
N LYS A 39 11.60 -10.53 0.75
CA LYS A 39 12.47 -10.38 1.94
C LYS A 39 13.77 -9.62 1.64
N ASP A 40 14.33 -9.82 0.46
CA ASP A 40 15.62 -9.24 0.07
C ASP A 40 15.47 -8.01 -0.84
N ILE A 41 14.23 -7.55 -1.09
CA ILE A 41 13.93 -6.38 -1.90
C ILE A 41 13.96 -5.11 -1.05
N VAL A 42 14.91 -4.24 -1.36
CA VAL A 42 14.93 -2.87 -0.83
C VAL A 42 13.97 -2.01 -1.65
N SER A 43 13.04 -1.34 -0.97
CA SER A 43 12.15 -0.34 -1.57
C SER A 43 12.43 1.03 -0.98
N GLU A 44 12.46 2.05 -1.83
CA GLU A 44 12.61 3.45 -1.47
C GLU A 44 11.22 4.10 -1.39
N ILE A 45 10.93 4.76 -0.26
CA ILE A 45 9.70 5.54 -0.08
C ILE A 45 10.04 7.02 -0.27
N VAL A 46 9.65 7.57 -1.41
CA VAL A 46 9.94 8.95 -1.81
C VAL A 46 8.76 9.84 -1.42
N ILE A 47 8.92 10.64 -0.37
CA ILE A 47 7.91 11.57 0.14
C ILE A 47 8.11 12.97 -0.45
N ASP A 48 7.01 13.66 -0.78
CA ASP A 48 7.06 15.05 -1.24
C ASP A 48 7.69 15.95 -0.17
N LYS A 49 8.63 16.81 -0.58
CA LYS A 49 9.42 17.68 0.30
C LYS A 49 8.56 18.53 1.23
N LYS A 50 7.34 18.92 0.83
CA LYS A 50 6.45 19.70 1.71
C LYS A 50 6.01 18.95 2.98
N PHE A 51 6.12 17.62 3.01
CA PHE A 51 5.81 16.78 4.16
C PHE A 51 7.06 16.35 4.95
N ALA A 52 8.26 16.82 4.57
CA ALA A 52 9.52 16.37 5.17
C ALA A 52 9.57 16.58 6.69
N LEU A 53 9.01 17.68 7.20
CA LEU A 53 8.93 17.94 8.65
C LEU A 53 8.14 16.88 9.43
N GLY A 54 7.21 16.17 8.76
CA GLY A 54 6.49 15.06 9.37
C GLY A 54 7.34 13.79 9.59
N LEU A 55 8.58 13.79 9.09
CA LEU A 55 9.54 12.69 9.23
C LEU A 55 10.61 12.99 10.30
N ASP A 56 10.59 14.15 10.95
CA ASP A 56 11.57 14.49 11.98
C ASP A 56 11.57 13.43 13.12
N GLY A 57 12.71 12.78 13.37
CA GLY A 57 12.86 11.74 14.37
C GLY A 57 12.43 10.33 13.90
N ILE A 58 12.10 10.14 12.62
CA ILE A 58 11.77 8.81 12.08
C ILE A 58 12.94 7.82 12.19
N GLU A 59 14.18 8.32 12.18
CA GLU A 59 15.42 7.57 12.32
C GLU A 59 15.58 6.86 13.67
N ASP A 60 14.87 7.30 14.70
CA ASP A 60 14.88 6.66 16.02
C ASP A 60 14.07 5.34 16.04
N TYR A 61 13.29 5.07 14.98
CA TYR A 61 12.47 3.88 14.84
C TYR A 61 13.12 2.84 13.92
N SER A 62 13.16 1.59 14.38
CA SER A 62 13.63 0.47 13.56
C SER A 62 12.60 -0.04 12.55
N HIS A 63 11.31 0.25 12.77
CA HIS A 63 10.20 -0.25 11.96
C HIS A 63 9.14 0.83 11.76
N VAL A 64 8.54 0.85 10.57
CA VAL A 64 7.44 1.74 10.20
C VAL A 64 6.38 0.97 9.42
N THR A 65 5.12 1.37 9.57
CA THR A 65 4.01 0.83 8.79
C THR A 65 3.74 1.75 7.61
N ILE A 66 3.85 1.22 6.39
CA ILE A 66 3.55 1.96 5.16
C ILE A 66 2.23 1.46 4.58
N VAL A 67 1.25 2.36 4.49
CA VAL A 67 0.00 2.14 3.76
C VAL A 67 0.12 2.76 2.39
N TYR A 68 -0.05 1.97 1.33
CA TYR A 68 0.11 2.41 -0.06
C TYR A 68 -1.06 1.93 -0.92
N TRP A 69 -1.23 2.59 -2.07
CA TRP A 69 -2.27 2.24 -3.03
C TRP A 69 -1.75 1.22 -4.05
N MET A 70 -2.45 0.10 -4.22
CA MET A 70 -2.14 -0.90 -5.24
C MET A 70 -2.65 -0.46 -6.62
N ASP A 71 -2.01 0.54 -7.22
CA ASP A 71 -2.44 1.19 -8.47
C ASP A 71 -2.50 0.28 -9.70
N LYS A 72 -1.75 -0.84 -9.66
CA LYS A 72 -1.70 -1.84 -10.73
C LYS A 72 -2.82 -2.89 -10.65
N GLU A 73 -3.51 -3.03 -9.52
CA GLU A 73 -4.67 -3.93 -9.43
C GLU A 73 -5.84 -3.30 -10.21
N LYS A 74 -6.36 -4.04 -11.19
CA LYS A 74 -7.47 -3.60 -12.05
C LYS A 74 -8.74 -4.41 -11.83
N GLU A 75 -8.63 -5.55 -11.17
CA GLU A 75 -9.74 -6.48 -11.00
C GLU A 75 -10.12 -6.64 -9.52
N CYS A 76 -11.42 -6.75 -9.27
CA CYS A 76 -11.97 -6.97 -7.93
C CYS A 76 -12.71 -8.30 -7.90
N HIS A 77 -12.05 -9.33 -7.39
CA HIS A 77 -12.63 -10.66 -7.20
C HIS A 77 -13.04 -10.87 -5.75
N LEU A 78 -14.35 -10.88 -5.48
CA LEU A 78 -14.90 -11.12 -4.13
C LEU A 78 -14.57 -12.51 -3.60
N LYS A 79 -14.40 -13.50 -4.49
CA LYS A 79 -13.93 -14.85 -4.17
C LYS A 79 -12.93 -15.32 -5.24
N HIS A 80 -11.92 -16.06 -4.81
CA HIS A 80 -10.92 -16.64 -5.71
C HIS A 80 -10.21 -17.81 -5.05
N HIS A 81 -9.48 -18.58 -5.86
CA HIS A 81 -8.49 -19.54 -5.37
C HIS A 81 -7.22 -18.78 -4.94
N PRO A 82 -6.79 -18.86 -3.67
CA PRO A 82 -5.57 -18.20 -3.20
C PRO A 82 -4.38 -18.54 -4.14
N GLN A 83 -3.57 -17.54 -4.53
CA GLN A 83 -2.45 -17.75 -5.47
C GLN A 83 -2.82 -18.35 -6.83
N GLY A 84 -4.09 -18.29 -7.23
CA GLY A 84 -4.58 -18.92 -8.46
C GLY A 84 -4.54 -20.45 -8.43
N ARG A 85 -4.30 -21.05 -7.26
CA ARG A 85 -4.11 -22.49 -7.07
C ARG A 85 -5.45 -23.21 -6.98
N ALA A 86 -5.82 -23.91 -8.05
CA ALA A 86 -7.09 -24.63 -8.15
C ALA A 86 -7.27 -25.74 -7.10
N ASP A 87 -6.17 -26.23 -6.51
CA ASP A 87 -6.16 -27.23 -5.44
C ASP A 87 -6.51 -26.66 -4.05
N ILE A 88 -6.56 -25.33 -3.89
CA ILE A 88 -6.92 -24.66 -2.64
C ILE A 88 -8.40 -24.24 -2.67
N PRO A 89 -9.15 -24.27 -1.55
CA PRO A 89 -10.56 -23.88 -1.54
C PRO A 89 -10.84 -22.49 -2.11
N PHE A 90 -11.98 -22.37 -2.81
CA PHE A 90 -12.47 -21.11 -3.37
C PHE A 90 -13.14 -20.24 -2.28
N VAL A 91 -12.38 -19.30 -1.73
CA VAL A 91 -12.75 -18.56 -0.51
C VAL A 91 -12.90 -17.05 -0.75
N GLY A 92 -13.51 -16.35 0.22
CA GLY A 92 -13.71 -14.90 0.18
C GLY A 92 -12.41 -14.12 0.30
N ILE A 93 -12.30 -13.00 -0.41
CA ILE A 93 -11.08 -12.17 -0.45
C ILE A 93 -10.71 -11.56 0.90
N PHE A 94 -11.69 -11.20 1.74
CA PHE A 94 -11.42 -10.59 3.05
C PHE A 94 -10.89 -11.56 4.10
N GLY A 95 -11.00 -12.86 3.85
CA GLY A 95 -10.36 -13.89 4.67
C GLY A 95 -8.92 -14.19 4.25
N GLN A 96 -8.37 -13.44 3.29
CA GLN A 96 -7.07 -13.70 2.66
C GLN A 96 -6.22 -12.44 2.64
N SER A 97 -4.90 -12.59 2.80
CA SER A 97 -3.96 -11.51 2.47
C SER A 97 -3.76 -11.47 0.95
N LYS A 98 -4.23 -10.40 0.30
CA LYS A 98 -4.22 -10.19 -1.16
C LYS A 98 -2.82 -10.13 -1.79
N SER A 99 -1.73 -10.12 -0.98
CA SER A 99 -0.35 -10.25 -1.50
C SER A 99 -0.11 -11.52 -2.30
N SER A 100 -1.04 -12.47 -2.20
CA SER A 100 -1.01 -13.78 -2.83
C SER A 100 -1.63 -13.82 -4.23
N GLN A 101 -2.27 -12.77 -4.75
CA GLN A 101 -2.88 -12.82 -6.09
C GLN A 101 -2.02 -12.11 -7.13
N VAL A 102 -0.98 -12.80 -7.57
CA VAL A 102 -0.32 -12.42 -8.82
C VAL A 102 -0.12 -13.69 -9.61
N GLY A 103 -0.89 -13.80 -10.68
CA GLY A 103 -0.84 -14.96 -11.55
C GLY A 103 -2.16 -15.09 -12.29
N LYS A 104 -2.33 -14.24 -13.29
CA LYS A 104 -2.71 -14.63 -14.64
C LYS A 104 -2.26 -13.55 -15.62
#